data_AF-A0A235BYF9-F1
#
_entry.id   AF-A0A235BYF9-F1
#
_cell.length_a   1.000
_cell.length_b   1.000
_cell.length_c   1.000
_cell.angle_alpha   90.00
_cell.angle_beta   90.00
_cell.angle_gamma   90.00
#
_symmetry.space_group_name_H-M   'P 1'
#
loop_
_entity.id
_entity.type
_entity.pdbx_description
1 polymer ?
#
loop_
_entity_poly.entity_id
_entity_poly.type
_entity_poly.pdbx_seq_one_letter_code
_entity_poly.pdbx_strand_id
1 'polypeptide(L)'
;MIIEFEEAGIAFQNQAELEVYYKGRKLNKKYKADFIVEKKVLVELKGTHGLTEIDEAQTINYLKATELQVGLMLNFGRSSLEWKRVVY
;
A
#
# COMPACT_ATOMS: atom_id res chain seq x y z
N MET A 1 12.11 7.43 -0.99
CA MET A 1 11.62 6.07 -0.68
C MET A 1 12.50 4.99 -1.29
N ILE A 2 12.64 4.87 -2.62
CA ILE A 2 13.52 3.86 -3.25
C ILE A 2 14.96 3.95 -2.71
N ILE A 3 15.58 5.13 -2.83
CA ILE A 3 16.94 5.39 -2.33
C ILE A 3 17.05 5.04 -0.85
N GLU A 4 16.10 5.48 -0.02
CA GLU A 4 16.07 5.18 1.42
C GLU A 4 16.04 3.68 1.73
N PHE A 5 15.25 2.90 0.98
CA PHE A 5 15.20 1.45 1.15
C PHE A 5 16.50 0.78 0.69
N GLU A 6 17.10 1.25 -0.41
CA GLU A 6 18.37 0.75 -0.90
C GLU A 6 19.51 1.03 0.08
N GLU A 7 19.62 2.27 0.59
CA GLU A 7 20.62 2.67 1.58
C GLU A 7 20.44 1.93 2.91
N ALA A 8 19.20 1.67 3.31
CA ALA A 8 18.88 0.88 4.50
C ALA A 8 19.02 -0.64 4.31
N GLY A 9 19.28 -1.12 3.08
CA GLY A 9 19.35 -2.56 2.78
C GLY A 9 18.04 -3.31 2.97
N ILE A 10 16.90 -2.62 2.83
CA ILE A 10 15.56 -3.19 2.99
C ILE A 10 15.07 -3.71 1.64
N ALA A 11 14.61 -4.96 1.56
CA ALA A 11 14.08 -5.50 0.33
C ALA A 11 12.69 -4.93 0.03
N PHE A 12 12.47 -4.47 -1.21
CA PHE A 12 11.17 -3.96 -1.64
C PHE A 12 10.87 -4.31 -3.10
N GLN A 13 9.59 -4.28 -3.44
CA GLN A 13 9.09 -4.24 -4.82
C GLN A 13 8.42 -2.89 -5.02
N ASN A 14 8.79 -2.18 -6.08
CA ASN A 14 8.21 -0.88 -6.44
C ASN A 14 7.13 -1.06 -7.52
N GLN A 15 6.01 -0.32 -7.40
CA GLN A 15 4.87 -0.37 -8.32
C GLN A 15 4.38 -1.80 -8.57
N ALA A 16 4.24 -2.57 -7.48
CA ALA A 16 3.90 -3.98 -7.54
C ALA A 16 2.49 -4.17 -8.12
N GLU A 17 2.37 -4.83 -9.28
CA GLU A 17 1.06 -5.15 -9.86
C GLU A 17 0.34 -6.19 -9.00
N LEU A 18 -0.89 -5.87 -8.59
CA LEU A 18 -1.71 -6.71 -7.75
C LEU A 18 -2.88 -7.28 -8.53
N GLU A 19 -3.01 -8.60 -8.49
CA GLU A 19 -4.20 -9.30 -8.96
C GLU A 19 -5.24 -9.32 -7.84
N VAL A 20 -6.21 -8.40 -7.91
CA VAL A 20 -7.22 -8.29 -6.86
C VAL A 20 -8.42 -9.19 -7.16
N TYR A 21 -8.75 -10.04 -6.19
CA TYR A 21 -9.94 -10.88 -6.22
C TYR A 21 -10.96 -10.35 -5.21
N TYR A 22 -12.19 -10.13 -5.67
CA TYR A 22 -13.31 -9.76 -4.81
C TYR A 22 -14.36 -10.87 -4.85
N LYS A 23 -14.67 -11.47 -3.69
CA LYS A 23 -15.59 -12.62 -3.56
C LYS A 23 -15.27 -13.74 -4.56
N GLY A 24 -13.99 -14.09 -4.70
CA GLY A 24 -13.52 -15.11 -5.63
C GLY A 24 -13.50 -14.72 -7.11
N ARG A 25 -13.89 -13.48 -7.46
CA ARG A 25 -13.84 -12.97 -8.84
C ARG A 25 -12.66 -12.04 -9.03
N LYS A 26 -11.80 -12.33 -10.01
CA LYS A 26 -10.73 -11.42 -10.42
C LYS A 26 -11.34 -10.11 -10.91
N LEU A 27 -10.93 -8.99 -10.34
CA LEU A 27 -11.32 -7.68 -10.81
C LEU A 27 -10.55 -7.39 -12.10
N ASN A 28 -11.24 -6.91 -13.14
CA ASN A 28 -10.61 -6.51 -14.42
C ASN A 28 -9.76 -5.23 -14.31
N LYS A 29 -9.57 -4.70 -13.10
CA LYS A 29 -8.73 -3.54 -12.84
C LYS A 29 -7.37 -4.03 -12.35
N LYS A 30 -6.32 -3.66 -13.08
CA LYS A 30 -4.95 -3.78 -12.58
C LYS A 30 -4.76 -2.76 -11.47
N TYR A 31 -4.47 -3.25 -10.28
CA TYR A 31 -4.10 -2.41 -9.16
C TYR A 31 -2.58 -2.43 -9.01
N LYS A 32 -2.03 -1.34 -8.50
CA LYS A 32 -0.59 -1.21 -8.25
C LYS A 32 -0.43 -0.65 -6.85
N ALA A 33 0.26 -1.40 -6.00
CA ALA A 33 0.74 -0.85 -4.74
C ALA A 33 2.04 -0.11 -4.97
N ASP A 34 2.26 1.00 -4.26
CA ASP A 34 3.50 1.76 -4.42
C ASP A 34 4.71 0.94 -4.01
N PHE A 35 4.63 0.27 -2.86
CA PHE A 35 5.65 -0.69 -2.45
C PHE A 35 5.08 -1.92 -1.76
N ILE A 36 5.75 -3.06 -1.97
CA ILE A 36 5.70 -4.20 -1.06
C ILE A 36 7.08 -4.35 -0.43
N VAL A 37 7.17 -4.12 0.87
CA VAL A 37 8.41 -4.16 1.64
C VAL A 37 8.52 -5.50 2.35
N GLU A 38 9.67 -6.15 2.24
CA GLU A 38 10.02 -7.42 2.90
C GLU A 38 9.00 -8.56 2.65
N LYS A 39 8.21 -8.47 1.56
CA LYS A 39 7.05 -9.35 1.28
C LYS A 39 6.06 -9.45 2.47
N LYS A 40 5.99 -8.40 3.31
CA LYS A 40 5.23 -8.39 4.56
C LYS A 40 4.36 -7.15 4.73
N VAL A 41 4.84 -6.01 4.23
CA VAL A 41 4.17 -4.72 4.41
C VAL A 41 3.85 -4.12 3.06
N LEU A 42 2.57 -3.81 2.85
CA LEU A 42 2.12 -3.03 1.71
C LEU A 42 2.19 -1.54 2.07
N VAL A 43 2.79 -0.72 1.21
CA VAL A 43 2.92 0.72 1.42
C VAL A 43 2.21 1.47 0.30
N GLU A 44 1.37 2.42 0.68
CA GLU A 44 0.66 3.34 -0.21
C GLU A 44 1.10 4.78 0.09
N LEU A 45 1.55 5.49 -0.94
CA LEU A 45 1.94 6.89 -0.87
C LEU A 45 0.80 7.78 -1.37
N LYS A 46 0.54 8.86 -0.66
CA LYS A 46 -0.46 9.86 -1.02
C LYS A 46 0.10 11.27 -0.90
N GLY A 47 -0.48 12.16 -1.69
CA GLY A 47 -0.21 13.60 -1.67
C GLY A 47 -1.52 14.38 -1.64
N THR A 48 -2.44 13.97 -0.76
CA THR A 48 -3.81 14.50 -0.68
C THR A 48 -4.02 15.35 0.57
N HIS A 49 -5.12 16.11 0.63
CA HIS A 49 -5.47 16.91 1.81
C HIS A 49 -5.80 16.09 3.07
N GLY A 50 -5.88 14.77 2.97
CA GLY A 50 -6.12 13.87 4.09
C GLY A 50 -6.23 12.42 3.61
N LEU A 51 -6.09 11.49 4.55
CA LEU A 51 -6.47 10.08 4.37
C LEU A 51 -7.99 9.92 4.56
N THR A 52 -8.63 9.13 3.70
CA THR A 52 -10.06 8.86 3.73
C THR A 52 -10.38 7.40 4.06
N GLU A 53 -11.63 7.12 4.44
CA GLU A 53 -12.10 5.73 4.62
C GLU A 53 -12.05 4.91 3.33
N ILE A 54 -12.18 5.57 2.16
CA ILE A 54 -12.05 4.92 0.85
C ILE A 54 -10.61 4.43 0.64
N ASP A 55 -9.64 5.24 1.03
CA ASP A 55 -8.21 4.89 0.95
C ASP A 55 -7.88 3.67 1.84
N GLU A 56 -8.45 3.63 3.04
CA GLU A 56 -8.30 2.49 3.94
C GLU A 56 -8.99 1.23 3.39
N ALA A 57 -10.22 1.35 2.90
CA ALA A 57 -10.93 0.24 2.29
C ALA A 57 -10.19 -0.33 1.07
N GLN A 58 -9.58 0.53 0.25
CA GLN A 58 -8.71 0.12 -0.85
C GLN A 58 -7.49 -0.66 -0.34
N THR A 59 -6.82 -0.14 0.69
CA THR A 59 -5.66 -0.80 1.31
C THR A 59 -6.04 -2.17 1.86
N ILE A 60 -7.17 -2.30 2.56
CA ILE A 60 -7.68 -3.59 3.07
C ILE A 60 -7.94 -4.58 1.92
N ASN A 61 -8.48 -4.11 0.79
CA ASN A 61 -8.68 -4.96 -0.37
C ASN A 61 -7.36 -5.47 -0.97
N TYR A 62 -6.31 -4.65 -0.92
CA TYR A 62 -4.99 -5.07 -1.39
C TYR A 62 -4.35 -6.07 -0.44
N LEU A 63 -4.45 -5.85 0.87
CA LEU A 63 -4.01 -6.80 1.89
C LEU A 63 -4.66 -8.17 1.68
N LYS A 64 -6.00 -8.20 1.49
CA LYS A 64 -6.74 -9.41 1.12
C LYS A 64 -6.23 -10.11 -0.14
N ALA A 65 -5.96 -9.33 -1.19
CA ALA A 65 -5.54 -9.87 -2.49
C ALA A 65 -4.10 -10.40 -2.50
N THR A 66 -3.24 -9.86 -1.63
CA THR A 66 -1.82 -10.19 -1.57
C THR A 66 -1.47 -11.14 -0.44
N GLU A 67 -2.46 -11.53 0.37
CA GLU A 67 -2.29 -12.30 1.61
C GLU A 67 -1.36 -11.60 2.64
N LEU A 68 -1.14 -10.29 2.46
CA LEU A 68 -0.41 -9.45 3.40
C LEU A 68 -1.35 -8.99 4.53
N GLN A 69 -0.82 -8.88 5.74
CA GLN A 69 -1.61 -8.51 6.92
C GLN A 69 -1.44 -7.04 7.32
N VAL A 70 -0.37 -6.38 6.87
CA VAL A 70 -0.01 -5.03 7.30
C VAL A 70 0.07 -4.08 6.11
N GLY A 71 -0.74 -3.03 6.17
CA GLY A 71 -0.70 -1.90 5.25
C GLY A 71 -0.21 -0.63 5.96
N LEU A 72 0.60 0.17 5.28
CA LEU A 72 1.04 1.48 5.75
C LEU A 72 0.69 2.54 4.70
N MET A 73 -0.19 3.44 5.08
CA MET A 73 -0.58 4.59 4.27
C MET A 73 0.24 5.79 4.72
N LEU A 74 0.99 6.41 3.82
CA LEU A 74 1.83 7.59 4.07
C LEU A 74 1.34 8.74 3.20
N ASN A 75 0.82 9.80 3.83
CA ASN A 75 0.35 11.00 3.14
C ASN A 75 1.27 12.20 3.37
N PHE A 76 1.86 12.67 2.28
CA PHE A 76 2.75 13.83 2.22
C PHE A 76 2.03 15.11 1.76
N GLY A 77 0.72 15.08 1.54
CA GLY A 77 -0.06 16.25 1.07
C GLY A 77 -0.43 17.27 2.16
N ARG A 78 0.10 17.09 3.37
CA ARG A 78 -0.13 17.94 4.56
C ARG A 78 1.17 18.64 4.97
N SER A 79 1.07 19.59 5.89
CA SER A 79 2.25 20.29 6.45
C SER A 79 3.19 19.38 7.25
N SER A 80 2.71 18.21 7.65
CA SER A 80 3.47 17.15 8.31
C SER A 80 3.02 15.80 7.77
N LEU A 81 3.85 14.78 7.96
CA LEU A 81 3.52 13.41 7.55
C LEU A 81 2.27 12.93 8.30
N GLU A 82 1.20 12.69 7.55
CA GLU A 82 0.03 11.96 8.04
C GLU A 82 0.21 10.50 7.66
N TRP A 83 0.03 9.59 8.60
CA TRP A 83 0.19 8.16 8.34
C TRP A 83 -0.84 7.31 9.07
N LYS A 84 -1.14 6.15 8.50
CA LYS A 84 -2.05 5.17 9.10
C LYS A 84 -1.54 3.75 8.87
N ARG A 85 -1.50 2.97 9.95
CA ARG A 85 -1.30 1.52 9.89
C ARG A 85 -2.65 0.84 9.81
N VAL A 86 -2.80 -0.04 8.84
CA VAL A 86 -3.99 -0.87 8.62
C VAL A 86 -3.60 -2.33 8.86
N VAL A 87 -4.44 -3.06 9.58
CA VAL A 87 -4.24 -4.49 9.87
C VAL A 87 -5.48 -5.26 9.42
N TYR A 88 -5.27 -6.37 8.72
CA TYR A 88 -6.31 -7.27 8.22
C TYR A 88 -6.01 -8.73 8.60
#